data_AF-A0A8J5QKR4-F1
#
_entry.id   AF-A0A8J5QKR4-F1
#
_cell.length_a   1.000
_cell.length_b   1.000
_cell.length_c   1.000
_cell.angle_alpha   90.00
_cell.angle_beta   90.00
_cell.angle_gamma   90.00
#
_symmetry.space_group_name_H-M   'P 1'
#
loop_
_entity.id
_entity.type
_entity.pdbx_description
1 polymer ?
#
loop_
_entity_poly.entity_id
_entity_poly.type
_entity_poly.pdbx_seq_one_letter_code
_entity_poly.pdbx_strand_id
1 'polypeptide(L)'
;MIRITPLIRYNSTKPSIVDRIHGKLKTALVTMQEADAKMAALEATATPVKIAQLIKVIEDKRELLFLLALYHYQCEKIGITRTNADNRQTHKLKFAAVVWFKLSGINESFWELMYSADLAHHVHNVKYNQQDLGLLDPKNFPEDFYNELKTGIYKGLDFRDVFIISRDRPKWIEKKETVDNESNL
;
A
#
# COMPACT_ATOMS: atom_id res chain seq x y z
N MET A 1 31.22 -18.76 -75.13
CA MET A 1 31.40 -17.88 -73.97
C MET A 1 30.34 -18.28 -72.93
N ILE A 2 30.71 -19.07 -71.92
CA ILE A 2 29.76 -19.69 -70.97
C ILE A 2 29.69 -18.82 -69.72
N ARG A 3 28.50 -18.28 -69.41
CA ARG A 3 28.23 -17.57 -68.14
C ARG A 3 27.87 -18.62 -67.07
N ILE A 4 28.70 -18.72 -66.04
CA ILE A 4 28.43 -19.53 -64.85
C ILE A 4 27.95 -18.56 -63.76
N THR A 5 26.66 -18.61 -63.44
CA THR A 5 26.10 -17.85 -62.31
C THR A 5 26.29 -18.67 -61.03
N PRO A 6 26.89 -18.13 -59.95
CA PRO A 6 27.05 -18.87 -58.71
C PRO A 6 25.71 -18.97 -57.97
N LEU A 7 25.27 -20.20 -57.70
CA LEU A 7 24.19 -20.50 -56.76
C LEU A 7 24.68 -20.23 -55.34
N ILE A 8 24.23 -19.12 -54.75
CA ILE A 8 24.39 -18.86 -53.32
C ILE A 8 23.51 -19.87 -52.56
N ARG A 9 24.14 -20.89 -51.94
CA ARG A 9 23.45 -21.77 -50.99
C ARG A 9 23.12 -20.97 -49.74
N TYR A 10 21.84 -20.66 -49.56
CA TYR A 10 21.31 -20.13 -48.31
C TYR A 10 21.25 -21.27 -47.28
N ASN A 11 22.28 -21.40 -46.43
CA ASN A 11 22.22 -22.29 -45.27
C ASN A 11 21.31 -21.64 -44.21
N SER A 12 20.02 -21.95 -44.27
CA SER A 12 19.08 -21.68 -43.17
C SER A 12 19.25 -22.75 -42.09
N THR A 13 20.23 -22.58 -41.21
CA THR A 13 20.35 -23.38 -39.99
C THR A 13 19.28 -22.92 -39.02
N LYS A 14 18.18 -23.69 -38.94
CA LYS A 14 17.17 -23.50 -37.90
C LYS A 14 17.85 -23.63 -36.52
N PRO A 15 17.60 -22.70 -35.58
CA PRO A 15 18.25 -22.72 -34.27
C PRO A 15 17.94 -24.03 -33.54
N SER A 16 18.95 -24.61 -32.89
CA SER A 16 18.78 -25.86 -32.16
C SER A 16 17.80 -25.67 -31.01
N ILE A 17 17.23 -26.77 -30.51
CA ILE A 17 16.32 -26.73 -29.35
C ILE A 17 17.03 -26.09 -28.14
N VAL A 18 18.33 -26.33 -27.99
CA VAL A 18 19.17 -25.73 -26.93
C VAL A 18 19.26 -24.21 -27.08
N ASP A 19 19.46 -23.70 -28.29
CA ASP A 19 19.52 -22.24 -28.56
C ASP A 19 18.18 -21.56 -28.27
N ARG A 20 17.07 -22.24 -28.57
CA ARG A 20 15.71 -21.74 -28.29
C ARG A 20 15.42 -21.71 -26.79
N ILE A 21 15.85 -22.72 -26.05
CA ILE A 21 15.73 -22.78 -24.58
C ILE A 21 16.63 -21.70 -23.94
N HIS A 22 17.87 -21.57 -24.41
CA HIS A 22 18.80 -20.56 -23.94
C HIS A 22 18.28 -19.14 -24.21
N GLY A 23 17.71 -18.90 -25.39
CA GLY A 23 17.05 -17.64 -25.74
C GLY A 23 15.87 -17.33 -24.81
N LYS A 24 14.97 -18.29 -24.55
CA LYS A 24 13.85 -18.12 -23.63
C LYS A 24 14.29 -17.84 -22.20
N LEU A 25 15.31 -18.55 -21.71
CA LEU A 25 15.87 -18.34 -20.38
C LEU A 25 16.52 -16.96 -20.27
N LYS A 26 17.28 -16.52 -21.27
CA LYS A 26 17.88 -15.19 -21.31
C LYS A 26 16.82 -14.09 -21.30
N THR A 27 15.75 -14.23 -22.08
CA THR A 27 14.62 -13.27 -22.06
C THR A 27 13.93 -13.25 -20.69
N ALA A 28 13.65 -14.41 -20.10
CA ALA A 28 13.05 -14.49 -18.77
C ALA A 28 13.92 -13.82 -17.70
N LEU A 29 15.24 -14.02 -17.77
CA LEU A 29 16.20 -13.44 -16.82
C LEU A 29 16.29 -11.92 -16.98
N VAL A 30 16.28 -11.40 -18.20
CA VAL A 30 16.21 -9.95 -18.46
C VAL A 30 14.90 -9.37 -17.93
N THR A 31 13.76 -10.03 -18.16
CA THR A 31 12.47 -9.55 -17.64
C THR A 31 12.43 -9.56 -16.10
N MET A 32 13.09 -10.53 -15.46
CA MET A 32 13.23 -10.57 -14.01
C MET A 32 14.11 -9.41 -13.52
N GLN A 33 15.26 -9.16 -14.16
CA GLN A 33 16.13 -8.04 -13.80
C GLN A 33 15.47 -6.68 -14.00
N GLU A 34 14.67 -6.51 -15.06
CA GLU A 34 13.89 -5.30 -15.29
C GLU A 34 12.77 -5.12 -14.25
N ALA A 35 12.13 -6.21 -13.84
CA ALA A 35 11.15 -6.18 -12.76
C ALA A 35 11.82 -5.82 -11.43
N ASP A 36 12.95 -6.43 -11.10
CA ASP A 36 13.74 -6.15 -9.89
C ASP A 36 14.22 -4.69 -9.86
N ALA A 37 14.70 -4.16 -10.99
CA ALA A 37 15.13 -2.77 -11.10
C ALA A 37 13.97 -1.79 -10.90
N LYS A 38 12.79 -2.09 -11.45
CA LYS A 38 11.57 -1.29 -11.23
C LYS A 38 11.12 -1.36 -9.77
N MET A 39 11.20 -2.53 -9.14
CA MET A 39 10.90 -2.70 -7.72
C MET A 39 11.86 -1.90 -6.84
N ALA A 40 13.17 -1.96 -7.10
CA ALA A 40 14.17 -1.19 -6.37
C ALA A 40 13.94 0.33 -6.51
N ALA A 41 13.56 0.81 -7.69
CA ALA A 41 13.22 2.22 -7.91
C ALA A 41 11.95 2.65 -7.14
N LEU A 42 10.94 1.78 -7.07
CA LEU A 42 9.73 2.01 -6.29
C LEU A 42 10.01 1.96 -4.78
N GLU A 43 10.89 1.07 -4.32
CA GLU A 43 11.35 1.05 -2.93
C GLU A 43 12.08 2.34 -2.55
N ALA A 44 12.92 2.87 -3.43
CA ALA A 44 13.63 4.14 -3.27
C ALA A 44 12.72 5.38 -3.31
N THR A 45 11.45 5.24 -3.71
CA THR A 45 10.50 6.35 -3.73
C THR A 45 10.22 6.85 -2.30
N ALA A 46 10.21 8.17 -2.12
CA ALA A 46 10.00 8.78 -0.81
C ALA A 46 8.61 8.43 -0.23
N THR A 47 8.55 8.17 1.07
CA THR A 47 7.31 7.83 1.80
C THR A 47 6.15 8.78 1.52
N PRO A 48 6.32 10.13 1.53
CA PRO A 48 5.22 11.05 1.25
C PRO A 48 4.57 10.84 -0.13
N VAL A 49 5.36 10.48 -1.15
CA VAL A 49 4.86 10.20 -2.50
C VAL A 49 4.03 8.92 -2.51
N LYS A 50 4.50 7.86 -1.84
CA LYS A 50 3.76 6.60 -1.68
C LYS A 50 2.43 6.81 -0.96
N ILE A 51 2.41 7.69 0.05
CA ILE A 51 1.20 8.01 0.81
C ILE A 51 0.21 8.81 -0.03
N ALA A 52 0.68 9.80 -0.80
CA ALA A 52 -0.18 10.55 -1.71
C ALA A 52 -0.82 9.62 -2.76
N GLN A 53 -0.05 8.67 -3.30
CA GLN A 53 -0.57 7.65 -4.20
C GLN A 53 -1.57 6.72 -3.51
N LEU A 54 -1.25 6.24 -2.30
CA LEU A 54 -2.14 5.40 -1.52
C LEU A 54 -3.48 6.09 -1.26
N ILE A 55 -3.47 7.33 -0.78
CA ILE A 55 -4.69 8.12 -0.54
C ILE A 55 -5.51 8.23 -1.81
N LYS A 56 -4.88 8.56 -2.94
CA LYS A 56 -5.57 8.67 -4.23
C LYS A 56 -6.21 7.34 -4.68
N VAL A 57 -5.60 6.22 -4.34
CA VAL A 57 -6.10 4.89 -4.71
C VAL A 57 -7.28 4.45 -3.84
N ILE A 58 -7.32 4.89 -2.57
CA ILE A 58 -8.34 4.45 -1.61
C ILE A 58 -9.45 5.48 -1.38
N GLU A 59 -9.36 6.69 -1.93
CA GLU A 59 -10.24 7.82 -1.60
C GLU A 59 -11.73 7.55 -1.89
N ASP A 60 -12.03 6.63 -2.80
CA ASP A 60 -13.40 6.21 -3.16
C ASP A 60 -13.76 4.81 -2.63
N LYS A 61 -12.89 4.18 -1.83
CA LYS A 61 -13.03 2.79 -1.37
C LYS A 61 -13.38 2.74 0.12
N ARG A 62 -14.68 2.59 0.41
CA ARG A 62 -15.24 2.63 1.78
C ARG A 62 -14.55 1.63 2.71
N GLU A 63 -14.33 0.40 2.25
CA GLU A 63 -13.75 -0.69 3.03
C GLU A 63 -12.29 -0.41 3.39
N LEU A 64 -11.51 0.14 2.45
CA LEU A 64 -10.11 0.48 2.68
C LEU A 64 -9.98 1.70 3.60
N LEU A 65 -10.83 2.71 3.43
CA LEU A 65 -10.91 3.84 4.35
C LEU A 65 -11.29 3.38 5.77
N PHE A 66 -12.27 2.48 5.89
CA PHE A 66 -12.66 1.91 7.17
C PHE A 66 -11.52 1.11 7.82
N LEU A 67 -10.84 0.24 7.08
CA LEU A 67 -9.71 -0.54 7.59
C LEU A 67 -8.57 0.36 8.07
N LEU A 68 -8.27 1.43 7.31
CA LEU A 68 -7.25 2.40 7.71
C LEU A 68 -7.68 3.18 8.97
N ALA A 69 -8.93 3.60 9.06
CA ALA A 69 -9.48 4.26 10.25
C ALA A 69 -9.41 3.34 11.48
N LEU A 70 -9.75 2.06 11.31
CA LEU A 70 -9.64 1.04 12.36
C LEU A 70 -8.19 0.82 12.78
N TYR A 71 -7.25 0.80 11.83
CA TYR A 71 -5.82 0.71 12.10
C TYR A 71 -5.35 1.89 12.96
N HIS A 72 -5.65 3.12 12.55
CA HIS A 72 -5.28 4.34 13.31
C HIS A 72 -5.95 4.40 14.67
N TYR A 73 -7.20 3.96 14.80
CA TYR A 73 -7.89 3.87 16.09
C TYR A 73 -7.19 2.92 17.06
N GLN A 74 -6.71 1.75 16.59
CA GLN A 74 -5.96 0.82 17.44
C GLN A 74 -4.58 1.39 17.84
N CYS A 75 -3.93 2.16 16.97
CA CYS A 75 -2.73 2.92 17.33
C CYS A 75 -3.02 3.96 18.43
N GLU A 76 -4.12 4.72 18.31
CA GLU A 76 -4.49 5.75 19.26
C GLU A 76 -4.80 5.19 20.66
N LYS A 77 -5.40 3.99 20.75
CA LYS A 77 -5.63 3.29 22.03
C LYS A 77 -4.36 2.99 22.82
N ILE A 78 -3.20 2.98 22.16
CA ILE A 78 -1.89 2.85 22.79
C ILE A 78 -1.07 4.13 22.76
N GLY A 79 -1.71 5.27 22.47
CA GLY A 79 -1.12 6.59 22.48
C GLY A 79 -0.20 6.89 21.28
N ILE A 80 -0.28 6.08 20.22
CA ILE A 80 0.43 6.34 18.96
C ILE A 80 -0.52 7.14 18.06
N THR A 81 -0.18 8.39 17.82
CA THR A 81 -0.91 9.29 16.93
C THR A 81 0.05 9.90 15.91
N ARG A 82 -0.49 10.68 14.96
CA ARG A 82 0.32 11.41 13.99
C ARG A 82 1.41 12.27 14.65
N THR A 83 1.09 12.94 15.76
CA THR A 83 1.99 13.84 16.49
C THR A 83 2.76 13.15 17.62
N ASN A 84 2.40 11.90 17.97
CA ASN A 84 3.02 11.15 19.06
C ASN A 84 3.40 9.73 18.61
N ALA A 85 4.10 9.61 17.47
CA ALA A 85 4.49 8.32 16.91
C ALA A 85 5.51 7.58 17.79
N ASP A 86 6.33 8.32 18.53
CA ASP A 86 7.41 7.78 19.36
C ASP A 86 6.93 7.15 20.67
N ASN A 87 5.65 7.28 21.02
CA ASN A 87 5.09 6.63 22.22
C ASN A 87 5.26 5.09 22.21
N ARG A 88 5.44 4.49 21.02
CA ARG A 88 5.80 3.07 20.87
C ARG A 88 7.11 2.68 21.54
N GLN A 89 8.05 3.61 21.65
CA GLN A 89 9.37 3.36 22.27
C GLN A 89 9.27 3.27 23.79
N THR A 90 8.32 4.00 24.38
CA THR A 90 8.05 4.03 25.83
C THR A 90 7.42 2.74 26.34
N HIS A 91 6.50 2.15 25.56
CA HIS A 91 5.70 0.99 25.99
C HIS A 91 5.88 -0.23 25.08
N LYS A 92 7.14 -0.65 24.85
CA LYS A 92 7.51 -1.70 23.88
C LYS A 92 6.70 -2.99 23.99
N LEU A 93 6.45 -3.50 25.21
CA LEU A 93 5.68 -4.74 25.41
C LEU A 93 4.20 -4.57 25.08
N LYS A 94 3.60 -3.45 25.50
CA LYS A 94 2.20 -3.11 25.17
C LYS A 94 2.03 -2.92 23.67
N PHE A 95 3.00 -2.25 23.03
CA PHE A 95 3.06 -2.09 21.59
C PHE A 95 3.17 -3.45 20.88
N ALA A 96 4.11 -4.31 21.28
CA ALA A 96 4.28 -5.63 20.69
C ALA A 96 3.01 -6.48 20.77
N ALA A 97 2.34 -6.48 21.92
CA ALA A 97 1.07 -7.18 22.09
C ALA A 97 -0.02 -6.63 21.14
N VAL A 98 -0.20 -5.31 21.06
CA VAL A 98 -1.21 -4.73 20.15
C VAL A 98 -0.86 -4.95 18.68
N VAL A 99 0.42 -4.89 18.31
CA VAL A 99 0.87 -5.24 16.96
C VAL A 99 0.45 -6.65 16.61
N TRP A 100 0.79 -7.62 17.46
CA TRP A 100 0.52 -9.04 17.21
C TRP A 100 -0.97 -9.38 17.21
N PHE A 101 -1.73 -8.92 18.21
CA PHE A 101 -3.12 -9.33 18.40
C PHE A 101 -4.15 -8.46 17.66
N LYS A 102 -3.77 -7.28 17.16
CA LYS A 102 -4.71 -6.33 16.54
C LYS A 102 -4.20 -5.81 15.21
N LEU A 103 -3.07 -5.10 15.21
CA LEU A 103 -2.63 -4.35 14.02
C LEU A 103 -2.21 -5.25 12.87
N SER A 104 -1.58 -6.40 13.15
CA SER A 104 -1.12 -7.33 12.11
C SER A 104 -2.26 -7.81 11.23
N GLY A 105 -3.36 -8.27 11.83
CA GLY A 105 -4.52 -8.74 11.07
C GLY A 105 -5.20 -7.63 10.27
N ILE A 106 -5.33 -6.43 10.83
CA ILE A 106 -5.91 -5.28 10.11
C ILE A 106 -5.01 -4.88 8.93
N ASN A 107 -3.70 -4.86 9.14
CA ASN A 107 -2.73 -4.50 8.10
C ASN A 107 -2.72 -5.53 6.97
N GLU A 108 -2.72 -6.82 7.30
CA GLU A 108 -2.84 -7.91 6.34
C GLU A 108 -4.13 -7.80 5.52
N SER A 109 -5.29 -7.63 6.18
CA SER A 109 -6.57 -7.44 5.49
C SER A 109 -6.58 -6.19 4.60
N PHE A 110 -5.94 -5.09 5.02
CA PHE A 110 -5.82 -3.89 4.20
C PHE A 110 -5.07 -4.18 2.90
N TRP A 111 -3.91 -4.84 2.98
CA TRP A 111 -3.11 -5.13 1.78
C TRP A 111 -3.67 -6.26 0.93
N GLU A 112 -4.33 -7.25 1.53
CA GLU A 112 -5.05 -8.29 0.81
C GLU A 112 -6.22 -7.69 0.02
N LEU A 113 -6.95 -6.74 0.62
CA LEU A 113 -8.02 -6.03 -0.09
C LEU A 113 -7.46 -5.15 -1.21
N MET A 114 -6.34 -4.47 -0.99
CA MET A 114 -5.63 -3.74 -2.05
C MET A 114 -5.20 -4.68 -3.19
N TYR A 115 -4.64 -5.85 -2.87
CA TYR A 115 -4.19 -6.82 -3.87
C TYR A 115 -5.38 -7.40 -4.66
N SER A 116 -6.44 -7.84 -3.98
CA SER A 116 -7.62 -8.41 -4.62
C SER A 116 -8.38 -7.40 -5.49
N ALA A 117 -8.30 -6.11 -5.17
CA ALA A 117 -8.85 -5.03 -5.98
C ALA A 117 -7.94 -4.60 -7.16
N ASP A 118 -6.83 -5.32 -7.40
CA ASP A 118 -5.80 -4.99 -8.40
C ASP A 118 -5.15 -3.60 -8.18
N LEU A 119 -5.11 -3.16 -6.90
CA LEU A 119 -4.56 -1.88 -6.47
C LEU A 119 -3.14 -2.01 -5.90
N ALA A 120 -2.68 -3.22 -5.62
CA ALA A 120 -1.33 -3.54 -5.18
C ALA A 120 -0.80 -4.77 -5.91
N HIS A 121 0.48 -4.74 -6.28
CA HIS A 121 1.11 -5.84 -7.04
C HIS A 121 1.47 -7.06 -6.17
N HIS A 122 1.57 -6.91 -4.85
CA HIS A 122 1.91 -7.99 -3.91
C HIS A 122 1.20 -7.84 -2.58
N VAL A 123 1.01 -8.96 -1.88
CA VAL A 123 0.58 -8.98 -0.48
C VAL A 123 1.73 -8.48 0.39
N HIS A 124 1.56 -7.34 1.03
CA HIS A 124 2.55 -6.83 1.98
C HIS A 124 2.43 -7.58 3.30
N ASN A 125 3.48 -8.30 3.66
CA ASN A 125 3.58 -8.96 4.95
C ASN A 125 4.32 -8.04 5.92
N VAL A 126 3.67 -7.58 6.99
CA VAL A 126 4.31 -6.71 7.98
C VAL A 126 5.31 -7.53 8.77
N LYS A 127 6.60 -7.36 8.49
CA LYS A 127 7.62 -7.82 9.42
C LYS A 127 7.53 -6.97 10.68
N TYR A 128 7.45 -7.63 11.84
CA TYR A 128 7.48 -6.98 13.15
C TYR A 128 8.69 -6.02 13.24
N ASN A 129 8.42 -4.72 13.27
CA ASN A 129 9.42 -3.69 13.50
C ASN A 129 8.97 -2.82 14.68
N GLN A 130 9.76 -2.80 15.75
CA GLN A 130 9.48 -2.00 16.95
C GLN A 130 9.53 -0.48 16.68
N GLN A 131 10.18 -0.08 15.59
CA GLN A 131 10.44 1.31 15.24
C GLN A 131 9.57 1.82 14.09
N ASP A 132 8.83 0.96 13.41
CA ASP A 132 8.11 1.32 12.19
C ASP A 132 6.83 0.49 12.00
N LEU A 133 5.71 1.18 11.80
CA LEU A 133 4.43 0.57 11.42
C LEU A 133 4.25 0.51 9.89
N GLY A 134 5.29 0.86 9.14
CA GLY A 134 5.29 0.87 7.68
C GLY A 134 4.47 2.03 7.13
N LEU A 135 3.96 1.86 5.90
CA LEU A 135 3.21 2.93 5.22
C LEU A 135 1.95 3.35 5.98
N LEU A 136 1.28 2.44 6.70
CA LEU A 136 0.04 2.74 7.41
C LEU A 136 0.25 3.49 8.73
N ASP A 137 1.49 3.80 9.13
CA ASP A 137 1.80 4.59 10.33
C ASP A 137 1.08 5.95 10.30
N PRO A 138 0.31 6.33 11.34
CA PRO A 138 -0.37 7.62 11.42
C PRO A 138 0.50 8.84 11.08
N LYS A 139 1.79 8.81 11.43
CA LYS A 139 2.73 9.92 11.19
C LYS A 139 2.92 10.25 9.71
N ASN A 140 2.69 9.28 8.83
CA ASN A 140 2.96 9.41 7.40
C ASN A 140 1.85 10.18 6.67
N PHE A 141 0.67 10.31 7.26
CA PHE A 141 -0.51 10.87 6.60
C PHE A 141 -0.59 12.41 6.77
N PRO A 142 -1.09 13.13 5.75
CA PRO A 142 -1.45 14.54 5.88
C PRO A 142 -2.47 14.74 7.01
N GLU A 143 -2.38 15.88 7.68
CA GLU A 143 -3.22 16.18 8.85
C GLU A 143 -4.71 16.22 8.50
N ASP A 144 -5.08 16.88 7.40
CA ASP A 144 -6.47 16.98 6.95
C ASP A 144 -7.07 15.60 6.68
N PHE A 145 -6.33 14.75 5.95
CA PHE A 145 -6.74 13.37 5.69
C PHE A 145 -6.91 12.58 6.99
N TYR A 146 -5.93 12.66 7.89
CA TYR A 146 -5.96 11.96 9.17
C TYR A 146 -7.17 12.38 10.02
N ASN A 147 -7.47 13.69 10.07
CA ASN A 147 -8.58 14.21 10.84
C ASN A 147 -9.94 13.83 10.24
N GLU A 148 -10.12 13.92 8.92
CA GLU A 148 -11.34 13.47 8.25
C GLU A 148 -11.57 11.96 8.46
N LEU A 149 -10.50 11.16 8.34
CA LEU A 149 -10.57 9.70 8.53
C LEU A 149 -11.16 9.34 9.91
N LYS A 150 -10.86 10.11 10.97
CA LYS A 150 -11.39 9.90 12.33
C LYS A 150 -12.89 10.20 12.46
N THR A 151 -13.47 10.96 11.53
CA THR A 151 -14.91 11.25 11.53
C THR A 151 -15.74 10.11 10.92
N GLY A 152 -15.10 9.23 10.14
CA GLY A 152 -15.79 8.20 9.35
C GLY A 152 -16.38 8.72 8.03
N ILE A 153 -16.12 9.98 7.69
CA ILE A 153 -16.51 10.61 6.43
C ILE A 153 -15.26 11.24 5.81
N TYR A 154 -14.95 10.87 4.57
CA TYR A 154 -13.83 11.45 3.82
C TYR A 154 -14.33 11.98 2.47
N LYS A 155 -14.09 13.26 2.16
CA LYS A 155 -14.59 13.89 0.91
C LYS A 155 -16.08 13.64 0.63
N GLY A 156 -16.91 13.58 1.69
CA GLY A 156 -18.35 13.30 1.59
C GLY A 156 -18.71 11.81 1.46
N LEU A 157 -17.75 10.91 1.33
CA LEU A 157 -17.97 9.47 1.36
C LEU A 157 -18.05 8.98 2.82
N ASP A 158 -19.21 8.50 3.22
CA ASP A 158 -19.45 7.91 4.54
C ASP A 158 -19.08 6.41 4.52
N PHE A 159 -18.21 5.99 5.43
CA PHE A 159 -17.78 4.59 5.59
C PHE A 159 -18.01 4.06 7.02
N ARG A 160 -18.86 4.72 7.81
CA ARG A 160 -19.15 4.33 9.21
C ARG A 160 -19.95 3.04 9.33
N ASP A 161 -20.75 2.74 8.31
CA ASP A 161 -21.65 1.59 8.18
C ASP A 161 -20.97 0.33 7.63
N VAL A 162 -19.70 0.42 7.19
CA VAL A 162 -18.97 -0.74 6.64
C VAL A 162 -19.04 -1.91 7.63
N PHE A 163 -19.49 -3.05 7.13
CA PHE A 163 -19.65 -4.26 7.92
C PHE A 163 -18.42 -5.15 7.79
N ILE A 164 -17.56 -5.10 8.80
CA ILE A 164 -16.46 -6.07 8.96
C ILE A 164 -16.70 -6.85 10.25
N ILE A 165 -16.48 -8.17 10.20
CA ILE A 165 -16.47 -9.02 11.39
C ILE A 165 -15.21 -8.69 12.20
N SER A 166 -15.27 -7.64 13.00
CA SER A 166 -14.22 -7.21 13.92
C SER A 166 -14.82 -7.03 15.32
N ARG A 167 -14.06 -7.46 16.34
CA ARG A 167 -14.43 -7.25 17.75
C ARG A 167 -14.39 -5.78 18.18
N ASP A 168 -13.62 -4.95 17.48
CA ASP A 168 -13.48 -3.52 17.73
C ASP A 168 -13.99 -2.71 16.53
N ARG A 169 -14.57 -1.54 16.81
CA ARG A 169 -14.91 -0.53 15.80
C ARG A 169 -14.31 0.83 16.18
N PRO A 170 -14.00 1.69 15.19
CA PRO A 170 -13.57 3.06 15.47
C PRO A 170 -14.65 3.81 16.25
N LYS A 171 -14.24 4.64 17.20
CA LYS A 171 -15.11 5.65 17.79
C LYS A 171 -15.02 6.90 16.95
N TRP A 172 -16.08 7.19 16.20
CA TRP A 172 -16.13 8.33 15.31
C TRP A 172 -16.17 9.64 16.10
N ILE A 173 -15.41 10.62 15.62
CA ILE A 173 -15.42 11.97 16.17
C ILE A 173 -16.47 12.78 15.41
N GLU A 174 -17.34 13.47 16.13
CA GLU A 174 -18.26 14.43 15.51
C GLU A 174 -17.45 15.57 14.89
N LYS A 175 -17.66 15.80 13.59
CA LYS A 175 -17.13 16.98 12.94
C LYS A 175 -17.85 18.17 13.58
N LYS A 176 -17.12 19.00 14.33
CA LYS A 176 -17.67 20.28 14.77
C LYS A 176 -17.96 21.09 13.51
N GLU A 177 -19.23 21.27 13.20
CA GLU A 177 -19.63 22.30 12.24
C GLU A 177 -19.14 23.62 12.84
N THR A 178 -18.15 24.24 12.20
CA THR A 178 -17.94 25.68 12.38
C THR A 178 -19.19 26.33 11.83
N VAL A 179 -20.17 26.56 12.72
CA VAL A 179 -21.26 27.47 12.46
C VAL A 179 -20.58 28.83 12.32
N ASP A 180 -20.32 29.22 11.08
CA ASP A 180 -20.05 30.60 10.73
C ASP A 180 -21.34 31.36 11.08
N ASN A 181 -21.43 31.78 12.35
CA ASN A 181 -22.31 32.85 12.75
C ASN A 181 -21.77 34.12 12.09
N GLU A 182 -22.03 34.28 10.80
CA GLU A 182 -22.28 35.59 10.22
C GLU A 182 -23.58 36.11 10.83
N SER A 183 -23.49 36.45 12.11
CA SER A 183 -24.48 37.26 12.79
C SER A 183 -24.46 38.64 12.16
N ASN A 184 -25.55 38.95 11.44
CA ASN A 184 -26.19 40.27 11.40
C ASN A 184 -25.29 41.45 11.79
N LEU A 185 -24.82 42.19 10.78
CA LEU A 185 -24.56 43.62 10.84
C LEU A 185 -24.92 44.25 9.50
#